data_AF-A0A7V4J3W6-F1
#
_entry.id   AF-A0A7V4J3W6-F1
#
_cell.length_a   1.000
_cell.length_b   1.000
_cell.length_c   1.000
_cell.angle_alpha   90.00
_cell.angle_beta   90.00
_cell.angle_gamma   90.00
#
_symmetry.space_group_name_H-M   'P 1'
#
loop_
_entity.id
_entity.type
_entity.pdbx_description
1 polymer ?
#
loop_
_entity_poly.entity_id
_entity_poly.type
_entity_poly.pdbx_seq_one_letter_code
_entity_poly.pdbx_strand_id
1 'polypeptide(L)'
;MINVATEGSAVGQVNGLTVLEVADHEFAIPSRITAQTYMGRGNVVVIDREANLAGNIHNKGVLILQGFLGARYAQHKGLNLSASLTFEQNYDRIEGDSASSAELYALLSSLSGLPVRQDLAVTGSVDQQGRVQAIGAVTAKIEGFFDICQARGLTGSQGVVIPAANAKHLMLREDVVQAVRDGQFHIYAVETVDEGIALLTGVEAGVADSEGNYPEGSVNQRVQKRLLEMAEEKSDRDEEEDECGDDGCGGSGSDADYTDDEW
;
A
#
# COMPACT_ATOMS: atom_id res chain seq x y z
N MET A 1 -0.81 -21.35 -9.68
CA MET A 1 -0.11 -21.09 -8.41
C MET A 1 -0.21 -19.59 -8.16
N ILE A 2 -0.71 -19.17 -7.00
CA ILE A 2 -0.84 -17.74 -6.65
C ILE A 2 0.57 -17.17 -6.44
N ASN A 3 0.89 -16.06 -7.11
CA ASN A 3 2.21 -15.42 -7.09
C ASN A 3 2.39 -14.54 -5.86
N VAL A 4 2.56 -15.17 -4.70
CA VAL A 4 2.94 -14.53 -3.43
C VAL A 4 4.36 -14.93 -3.13
N ALA A 5 5.27 -13.98 -2.94
CA ALA A 5 6.62 -14.26 -2.49
C ALA A 5 6.62 -14.43 -0.96
N THR A 6 7.41 -15.36 -0.44
CA THR A 6 7.57 -15.63 1.02
C THR A 6 8.99 -15.37 1.51
N GLU A 7 9.81 -14.77 0.66
CA GLU A 7 11.24 -14.49 0.84
C GLU A 7 11.65 -13.27 0.01
N GLY A 8 12.75 -12.64 0.40
CA GLY A 8 13.30 -11.48 -0.31
C GLY A 8 12.56 -10.18 0.00
N SER A 9 12.74 -9.18 -0.86
CA SER A 9 12.17 -7.84 -0.68
C SER A 9 11.85 -7.19 -2.01
N ALA A 10 10.81 -6.35 -2.07
CA ALA A 10 10.38 -5.66 -3.29
C ALA A 10 9.84 -4.26 -3.00
N VAL A 11 10.08 -3.31 -3.90
CA VAL A 11 9.57 -1.94 -3.81
C VAL A 11 8.11 -1.90 -4.28
N GLY A 12 7.26 -1.19 -3.53
CA GLY A 12 5.85 -1.01 -3.87
C GLY A 12 5.03 -2.30 -3.81
N GLN A 13 5.49 -3.32 -3.08
CA GLN A 13 4.82 -4.62 -2.99
C GLN A 13 4.71 -5.08 -1.53
N VAL A 14 3.52 -5.51 -1.13
CA VAL A 14 3.23 -6.03 0.21
C VAL A 14 2.36 -7.28 0.11
N ASN A 15 2.60 -8.27 0.95
CA ASN A 15 1.69 -9.41 1.09
C ASN A 15 0.54 -9.02 2.02
N GLY A 16 -0.64 -8.75 1.47
CA GLY A 16 -1.88 -8.61 2.22
C GLY A 16 -2.51 -9.96 2.56
N LEU A 17 -3.49 -9.95 3.46
CA LEU A 17 -4.24 -11.15 3.86
C LEU A 17 -5.74 -10.90 3.73
N THR A 18 -6.40 -11.69 2.89
CA THR A 18 -7.86 -11.71 2.76
C THR A 18 -8.41 -13.00 3.37
N VAL A 19 -9.71 -13.03 3.63
CA VAL A 19 -10.40 -14.24 4.11
C VAL A 19 -11.52 -14.56 3.14
N LEU A 20 -11.57 -15.82 2.73
CA LEU A 20 -12.62 -16.42 1.95
C LEU A 20 -13.48 -17.27 2.88
N GLU A 21 -14.77 -16.95 2.96
CA GLU A 21 -15.75 -17.75 3.69
C GLU A 21 -16.45 -18.70 2.71
N VAL A 22 -16.33 -20.01 2.95
CA VAL A 22 -17.02 -21.04 2.17
C VAL A 22 -17.78 -21.94 3.13
N ALA A 23 -19.11 -21.83 3.09
CA ALA A 23 -19.99 -22.50 4.05
C ALA A 23 -19.59 -22.17 5.50
N ASP A 24 -19.23 -23.18 6.30
CA ASP A 24 -18.84 -23.01 7.71
C ASP A 24 -17.31 -22.96 7.91
N HIS A 25 -16.54 -22.71 6.83
CA HIS A 25 -15.08 -22.66 6.85
C HIS A 25 -14.53 -21.30 6.40
N GLU A 26 -13.54 -20.81 7.14
CA GLU A 26 -12.76 -19.62 6.80
C GLU A 26 -11.38 -20.04 6.28
N PHE A 27 -11.01 -19.56 5.09
CA PHE A 27 -9.68 -19.73 4.52
C PHE A 27 -9.02 -18.38 4.32
N ALA A 28 -7.85 -18.17 4.91
CA ALA A 28 -7.08 -16.98 4.59
C ALA A 28 -6.25 -17.18 3.32
N ILE A 29 -6.30 -16.18 2.45
CA ILE A 29 -5.58 -16.17 1.19
C ILE A 29 -4.62 -14.97 1.23
N PRO A 30 -3.31 -15.23 1.20
CA PRO A 30 -2.34 -14.17 0.96
C PRO A 30 -2.52 -13.62 -0.44
N SER A 31 -2.60 -12.30 -0.53
CA SER A 31 -2.74 -11.56 -1.78
C SER A 31 -1.59 -10.60 -1.92
N ARG A 32 -0.94 -10.61 -3.08
CA ARG A 32 0.12 -9.65 -3.37
C ARG A 32 -0.52 -8.32 -3.74
N ILE A 33 -0.28 -7.29 -2.93
CA ILE A 33 -0.74 -5.93 -3.16
C ILE A 33 0.41 -5.15 -3.78
N THR A 34 0.16 -4.45 -4.88
CA THR A 34 1.14 -3.60 -5.55
C THR A 34 0.68 -2.15 -5.60
N ALA A 35 1.65 -1.24 -5.48
CA ALA A 35 1.48 0.20 -5.61
C ALA A 35 2.49 0.74 -6.62
N GLN A 36 2.03 1.57 -7.55
CA GLN A 36 2.88 2.34 -8.45
C GLN A 36 2.56 3.83 -8.28
N THR A 37 3.60 4.63 -8.05
CA THR A 37 3.49 6.08 -7.88
C THR A 37 4.15 6.80 -9.03
N TYR A 38 3.46 7.77 -9.62
CA TYR A 38 3.91 8.53 -10.79
C TYR A 38 3.39 9.97 -10.73
N MET A 39 3.98 10.88 -11.50
CA MET A 39 3.52 12.28 -11.53
C MET A 39 2.06 12.39 -11.95
N GLY A 40 1.28 13.22 -11.27
CA GLY A 40 -0.13 13.41 -11.59
C GLY A 40 -0.85 14.46 -10.75
N ARG A 41 -2.17 14.47 -10.83
CA ARG A 41 -3.04 15.53 -10.25
C ARG A 41 -3.69 15.14 -8.91
N GLY A 42 -3.04 14.31 -8.10
CA GLY A 42 -3.49 14.02 -6.73
C GLY A 42 -4.46 12.84 -6.58
N ASN A 43 -4.52 11.92 -7.55
CA ASN A 43 -5.49 10.82 -7.54
C ASN A 43 -4.84 9.49 -7.18
N VAL A 44 -5.39 8.82 -6.16
CA VAL A 44 -5.11 7.39 -5.91
C VAL A 44 -6.20 6.57 -6.57
N VAL A 45 -5.82 5.85 -7.64
CA VAL A 45 -6.66 4.93 -8.38
C VAL A 45 -6.51 3.54 -7.79
N VAL A 46 -7.62 2.88 -7.52
CA VAL A 46 -7.62 1.45 -7.16
C VAL A 46 -8.17 0.68 -8.34
N ILE A 47 -7.34 -0.16 -8.95
CA ILE A 47 -7.70 -0.91 -10.16
C ILE A 47 -8.89 -1.84 -9.86
N ASP A 48 -8.90 -2.49 -8.69
CA ASP A 48 -10.00 -3.34 -8.25
C ASP A 48 -11.33 -2.57 -8.11
N ARG A 49 -11.29 -1.28 -7.74
CA ARG A 49 -12.48 -0.43 -7.72
C ARG A 49 -12.99 -0.13 -9.13
N GLU A 50 -12.09 0.28 -10.02
CA GLU A 50 -12.43 0.58 -11.42
C GLU A 50 -12.95 -0.66 -12.17
N ALA A 51 -12.48 -1.85 -11.77
CA ALA A 51 -12.94 -3.13 -12.29
C ALA A 51 -14.25 -3.65 -11.65
N ASN A 52 -14.89 -2.89 -10.75
CA ASN A 52 -16.07 -3.30 -9.97
C ASN A 52 -15.83 -4.53 -9.06
N LEU A 53 -14.57 -4.78 -8.67
CA LEU A 53 -14.17 -5.82 -7.74
C LEU A 53 -14.06 -5.29 -6.30
N ALA A 54 -14.01 -3.97 -6.07
CA ALA A 54 -13.97 -3.40 -4.72
C ALA A 54 -15.35 -2.97 -4.18
N GLY A 55 -15.59 -3.25 -2.91
CA GLY A 55 -16.76 -2.86 -2.15
C GLY A 55 -16.69 -1.47 -1.50
N ASN A 56 -17.75 -1.07 -0.80
CA ASN A 56 -17.89 0.30 -0.28
C ASN A 56 -16.97 0.58 0.92
N ILE A 57 -16.74 -0.43 1.78
CA ILE A 57 -15.88 -0.28 2.95
C ILE A 57 -14.43 -0.23 2.51
N HIS A 58 -14.05 -1.06 1.53
CA HIS A 58 -12.75 -0.97 0.89
C HIS A 58 -12.50 0.42 0.29
N ASN A 59 -13.44 0.92 -0.52
CA ASN A 59 -13.35 2.26 -1.12
C ASN A 59 -13.21 3.39 -0.08
N LYS A 60 -13.88 3.26 1.07
CA LYS A 60 -13.70 4.19 2.20
C LYS A 60 -12.27 4.13 2.76
N GLY A 61 -11.70 2.94 2.89
CA GLY A 61 -10.31 2.72 3.32
C GLY A 61 -9.32 3.50 2.44
N VAL A 62 -9.50 3.48 1.13
CA VAL A 62 -8.66 4.22 0.17
C VAL A 62 -8.72 5.74 0.41
N LEU A 63 -9.91 6.28 0.68
CA LEU A 63 -10.07 7.70 1.01
C LEU A 63 -9.37 8.07 2.33
N ILE A 64 -9.33 7.13 3.28
CA ILE A 64 -8.55 7.31 4.52
C ILE A 64 -7.05 7.40 4.21
N LEU A 65 -6.54 6.60 3.27
CA LEU A 65 -5.13 6.66 2.85
C LEU A 65 -4.80 8.03 2.24
N GLN A 66 -5.69 8.57 1.40
CA GLN A 66 -5.54 9.92 0.85
C GLN A 66 -5.51 10.98 1.95
N GLY A 67 -6.41 10.88 2.94
CA GLY A 67 -6.43 11.76 4.11
C GLY A 67 -5.13 11.69 4.92
N PHE A 68 -4.60 10.48 5.15
CA PHE A 68 -3.32 10.26 5.81
C PHE A 68 -2.17 10.94 5.03
N LEU A 69 -2.06 10.71 3.72
CA LEU A 69 -0.99 11.29 2.90
C LEU A 69 -1.07 12.82 2.88
N GLY A 70 -2.29 13.36 2.77
CA GLY A 70 -2.54 14.80 2.81
C GLY A 70 -2.11 15.42 4.15
N ALA A 71 -2.55 14.81 5.26
CA ALA A 71 -2.20 15.28 6.60
C ALA A 71 -0.69 15.19 6.88
N ARG A 72 -0.01 14.17 6.37
CA ARG A 72 1.42 13.89 6.66
C ARG A 72 2.38 14.72 5.82
N TYR A 73 2.06 14.92 4.53
CA TYR A 73 3.02 15.43 3.55
C TYR A 73 2.56 16.69 2.83
N ALA A 74 1.25 16.99 2.81
CA ALA A 74 0.68 18.04 1.98
C ALA A 74 0.35 19.34 2.74
N GLN A 75 1.10 19.66 3.80
CA GLN A 75 0.83 20.84 4.64
C GLN A 75 1.31 22.15 4.00
N HIS A 76 2.31 22.09 3.11
CA HIS A 76 2.92 23.27 2.48
C HIS A 76 2.80 23.28 0.95
N LYS A 77 2.98 22.14 0.28
CA LYS A 77 2.74 21.96 -1.15
C LYS A 77 1.69 20.87 -1.37
N GLY A 78 0.85 21.02 -2.39
CA GLY A 78 -0.15 20.01 -2.74
C GLY A 78 0.50 18.69 -3.22
N LEU A 79 -0.24 17.58 -3.13
CA LEU A 79 0.22 16.28 -3.64
C LEU A 79 0.13 16.27 -5.17
N ASN A 80 1.26 16.47 -5.86
CA ASN A 80 1.39 16.30 -7.32
C ASN A 80 1.67 14.84 -7.70
N LEU A 81 0.94 13.92 -7.07
CA LEU A 81 1.11 12.48 -7.20
C LEU A 81 -0.15 11.85 -7.77
N SER A 82 0.01 10.92 -8.70
CA SER A 82 -0.98 9.88 -8.95
C SER A 82 -0.42 8.53 -8.52
N ALA A 83 -1.29 7.66 -8.00
CA ALA A 83 -0.89 6.30 -7.64
C ALA A 83 -1.92 5.30 -8.16
N SER A 84 -1.46 4.12 -8.55
CA SER A 84 -2.32 2.96 -8.78
C SER A 84 -2.05 1.89 -7.74
N LEU A 85 -3.14 1.31 -7.22
CA LEU A 85 -3.14 0.21 -6.25
C LEU A 85 -3.93 -0.97 -6.83
N THR A 86 -3.41 -2.19 -6.65
CA THR A 86 -4.16 -3.39 -7.03
C THR A 86 -3.80 -4.62 -6.21
N PHE A 87 -4.76 -5.53 -6.10
CA PHE A 87 -4.56 -6.89 -5.61
C PHE A 87 -4.25 -7.79 -6.82
N GLU A 88 -2.99 -8.20 -6.91
CA GLU A 88 -2.50 -9.00 -8.01
C GLU A 88 -3.15 -10.39 -8.05
N GLN A 89 -3.58 -10.80 -9.24
CA GLN A 89 -4.29 -12.07 -9.48
C GLN A 89 -5.56 -12.25 -8.63
N ASN A 90 -6.17 -11.16 -8.20
CA ASN A 90 -7.48 -11.18 -7.57
C ASN A 90 -8.58 -11.14 -8.66
N TYR A 91 -9.48 -12.11 -8.63
CA TYR A 91 -10.62 -12.21 -9.55
C TYR A 91 -11.97 -12.13 -8.82
N ASP A 92 -11.93 -12.13 -7.49
CA ASP A 92 -13.10 -12.09 -6.63
C ASP A 92 -13.31 -10.71 -6.03
N ARG A 93 -14.49 -10.50 -5.45
CA ARG A 93 -14.84 -9.22 -4.83
C ARG A 93 -14.08 -9.03 -3.52
N ILE A 94 -13.45 -7.87 -3.36
CA ILE A 94 -12.79 -7.40 -2.14
C ILE A 94 -13.75 -6.49 -1.37
N GLU A 95 -13.90 -6.73 -0.07
CA GLU A 95 -14.67 -5.87 0.82
C GLU A 95 -14.02 -5.79 2.21
N GLY A 96 -14.29 -4.70 2.92
CA GLY A 96 -13.70 -4.40 4.23
C GLY A 96 -12.45 -3.51 4.15
N ASP A 97 -11.95 -3.10 5.31
CA ASP A 97 -10.84 -2.14 5.46
C ASP A 97 -9.55 -2.80 5.97
N SER A 98 -9.55 -4.12 6.16
CA SER A 98 -8.46 -4.85 6.81
C SER A 98 -7.15 -4.97 6.03
N ALA A 99 -7.12 -4.48 4.79
CA ALA A 99 -5.94 -4.39 3.93
C ALA A 99 -5.36 -2.97 3.85
N SER A 100 -6.04 -1.97 4.42
CA SER A 100 -5.68 -0.56 4.24
C SER A 100 -4.28 -0.21 4.76
N SER A 101 -3.83 -0.83 5.87
CA SER A 101 -2.43 -0.68 6.31
C SER A 101 -1.43 -1.24 5.30
N ALA A 102 -1.73 -2.39 4.69
CA ALA A 102 -0.87 -3.03 3.69
C ALA A 102 -0.78 -2.21 2.39
N GLU A 103 -1.92 -1.67 1.93
CA GLU A 103 -1.98 -0.74 0.79
C GLU A 103 -1.16 0.54 1.07
N LEU A 104 -1.26 1.07 2.29
CA LEU A 104 -0.49 2.23 2.70
C LEU A 104 1.02 1.96 2.73
N TYR A 105 1.44 0.80 3.24
CA TYR A 105 2.86 0.41 3.20
C TYR A 105 3.37 0.25 1.76
N ALA A 106 2.54 -0.30 0.86
CA ALA A 106 2.90 -0.39 -0.55
C ALA A 106 3.08 1.02 -1.17
N LEU A 107 2.19 1.97 -0.88
CA LEU A 107 2.31 3.37 -1.32
C LEU A 107 3.58 4.03 -0.77
N LEU A 108 3.83 3.92 0.54
CA LEU A 108 5.03 4.50 1.18
C LEU A 108 6.31 3.89 0.63
N SER A 109 6.32 2.58 0.37
CA SER A 109 7.45 1.90 -0.27
C SER A 109 7.68 2.40 -1.70
N SER A 110 6.62 2.54 -2.50
CA SER A 110 6.70 3.05 -3.88
C SER A 110 7.25 4.49 -3.92
N LEU A 111 6.79 5.36 -2.99
CA LEU A 111 7.26 6.74 -2.87
C LEU A 111 8.69 6.86 -2.35
N SER A 112 9.06 6.07 -1.34
CA SER A 112 10.38 6.15 -0.71
C SER A 112 11.47 5.41 -1.49
N GLY A 113 11.08 4.52 -2.42
CA GLY A 113 11.98 3.60 -3.10
C GLY A 113 12.56 2.51 -2.19
N LEU A 114 12.07 2.38 -0.95
CA LEU A 114 12.56 1.39 0.00
C LEU A 114 11.87 0.04 -0.23
N PRO A 115 12.64 -1.06 -0.35
CA PRO A 115 12.04 -2.38 -0.55
C PRO A 115 11.39 -2.87 0.75
N VAL A 116 10.22 -3.50 0.62
CA VAL A 116 9.51 -4.16 1.72
C VAL A 116 9.82 -5.65 1.72
N ARG A 117 10.09 -6.18 2.89
CA ARG A 117 10.25 -7.61 3.17
C ARG A 117 9.02 -8.42 2.74
N GLN A 118 9.25 -9.42 1.86
CA GLN A 118 8.20 -10.32 1.35
C GLN A 118 8.07 -11.60 2.18
N ASP A 119 8.94 -11.80 3.16
CA ASP A 119 8.76 -12.85 4.16
C ASP A 119 7.73 -12.46 5.24
N LEU A 120 7.25 -11.22 5.26
CA LEU A 120 6.19 -10.76 6.13
C LEU A 120 4.89 -10.52 5.37
N ALA A 121 3.77 -10.99 5.92
CA ALA A 121 2.44 -10.56 5.52
C ALA A 121 1.88 -9.51 6.48
N VAL A 122 0.92 -8.73 6.01
CA VAL A 122 0.36 -7.59 6.73
C VAL A 122 -1.16 -7.67 6.71
N THR A 123 -1.78 -7.46 7.87
CA THR A 123 -3.20 -7.15 7.97
C THR A 123 -3.44 -6.10 9.04
N GLY A 124 -4.45 -5.26 8.83
CA GLY A 124 -4.84 -4.20 9.75
C GLY A 124 -5.57 -3.10 9.03
N SER A 125 -6.59 -2.55 9.69
CA SER A 125 -7.21 -1.30 9.24
C SER A 125 -6.35 -0.12 9.71
N VAL A 126 -6.48 1.05 9.10
CA VAL A 126 -5.78 2.27 9.48
C VAL A 126 -6.72 3.46 9.47
N ASP A 127 -6.53 4.41 10.40
CA ASP A 127 -7.21 5.70 10.36
C ASP A 127 -6.37 6.81 9.76
N GLN A 128 -6.97 8.00 9.59
CA GLN A 128 -6.29 9.15 8.99
C GLN A 128 -5.10 9.66 9.81
N GLN A 129 -5.02 9.31 11.11
CA GLN A 129 -3.89 9.67 11.96
C GLN A 129 -2.74 8.66 11.86
N GLY A 130 -2.94 7.52 11.19
CA GLY A 130 -1.93 6.48 11.07
C GLY A 130 -1.94 5.46 12.19
N ARG A 131 -3.04 5.36 12.96
CA ARG A 131 -3.19 4.33 13.99
C ARG A 131 -3.73 3.07 13.36
N VAL A 132 -3.11 1.93 13.68
CA VAL A 132 -3.52 0.62 13.19
C VAL A 132 -4.68 0.11 14.05
N GLN A 133 -5.75 -0.32 13.38
CA GLN A 133 -7.02 -0.67 13.99
C GLN A 133 -7.31 -2.16 13.91
N ALA A 134 -8.09 -2.65 14.87
CA ALA A 134 -8.44 -4.06 14.97
C ALA A 134 -9.23 -4.54 13.75
N ILE A 135 -9.00 -5.81 13.38
CA ILE A 135 -9.65 -6.47 12.25
C ILE A 135 -10.26 -7.81 12.67
N GLY A 136 -11.23 -8.29 11.88
CA GLY A 136 -11.79 -9.63 12.02
C GLY A 136 -10.90 -10.73 11.45
N ALA A 137 -11.13 -11.97 11.88
CA ALA A 137 -10.47 -13.19 11.37
C ALA A 137 -8.92 -13.13 11.39
N VAL A 138 -8.34 -12.43 12.37
CA VAL A 138 -6.87 -12.29 12.51
C VAL A 138 -6.17 -13.65 12.66
N THR A 139 -6.77 -14.59 13.41
CA THR A 139 -6.24 -15.94 13.60
C THR A 139 -6.14 -16.68 12.28
N ALA A 140 -7.25 -16.74 11.52
CA ALA A 140 -7.28 -17.39 10.21
C ALA A 140 -6.24 -16.78 9.26
N LYS A 141 -6.11 -15.46 9.26
CA LYS A 141 -5.11 -14.71 8.46
C LYS A 141 -3.68 -15.10 8.77
N ILE A 142 -3.32 -15.16 10.05
CA ILE A 142 -1.98 -15.59 10.48
C ILE A 142 -1.71 -17.02 10.02
N GLU A 143 -2.68 -17.90 10.26
CA GLU A 143 -2.59 -19.32 9.94
C GLU A 143 -2.47 -19.57 8.43
N GLY A 144 -3.22 -18.87 7.59
CA GLY A 144 -3.12 -19.05 6.13
C GLY A 144 -1.77 -18.61 5.55
N PHE A 145 -1.15 -17.57 6.10
CA PHE A 145 0.21 -17.20 5.68
C PHE A 145 1.25 -18.20 6.17
N PHE A 146 1.10 -18.68 7.43
CA PHE A 146 1.95 -19.73 7.98
C PHE A 146 1.89 -21.00 7.13
N ASP A 147 0.70 -21.45 6.72
CA ASP A 147 0.50 -22.66 5.93
C ASP A 147 1.25 -22.60 4.59
N ILE A 148 1.23 -21.44 3.92
CA ILE A 148 1.98 -21.23 2.68
C ILE A 148 3.49 -21.20 2.92
N CYS A 149 3.94 -20.56 4.00
CA CYS A 149 5.35 -20.56 4.38
C CYS A 149 5.84 -21.97 4.72
N GLN A 150 5.08 -22.73 5.52
CA GLN A 150 5.40 -24.10 5.90
C GLN A 150 5.44 -25.02 4.69
N ALA A 151 4.45 -24.95 3.80
CA ALA A 151 4.40 -25.75 2.58
C ALA A 151 5.60 -25.51 1.63
N ARG A 152 6.22 -24.33 1.71
CA ARG A 152 7.41 -23.95 0.93
C ARG A 152 8.72 -24.13 1.68
N GLY A 153 8.66 -24.48 2.96
CA GLY A 153 9.80 -24.52 3.87
C GLY A 153 9.96 -23.20 4.64
N LEU A 154 9.92 -23.30 5.97
CA LEU A 154 10.12 -22.15 6.84
C LEU A 154 11.57 -21.65 6.76
N THR A 155 11.76 -20.36 6.52
CA THR A 155 13.10 -19.74 6.48
C THR A 155 13.61 -19.28 7.85
N GLY A 156 12.70 -19.17 8.83
CA GLY A 156 13.00 -18.66 10.16
C GLY A 156 12.86 -17.15 10.31
N SER A 157 12.59 -16.40 9.23
CA SER A 157 12.37 -14.95 9.26
C SER A 157 10.92 -14.54 8.96
N GLN A 158 10.12 -15.51 8.48
CA GLN A 158 8.75 -15.30 8.03
C GLN A 158 7.80 -14.97 9.18
N GLY A 159 6.72 -14.24 8.88
CA GLY A 159 5.79 -13.83 9.91
C GLY A 159 4.64 -12.96 9.44
N VAL A 160 3.86 -12.46 10.39
CA VAL A 160 2.71 -11.60 10.12
C VAL A 160 2.72 -10.36 11.02
N VAL A 161 2.52 -9.20 10.40
CA VAL A 161 2.28 -7.92 11.07
C VAL A 161 0.77 -7.75 11.27
N ILE A 162 0.37 -7.52 12.51
CA ILE A 162 -1.03 -7.41 12.93
C ILE A 162 -1.28 -6.17 13.80
N PRO A 163 -2.53 -5.72 13.95
CA PRO A 163 -2.87 -4.67 14.91
C PRO A 163 -2.58 -5.13 16.34
N ALA A 164 -1.93 -4.29 17.14
CA ALA A 164 -1.71 -4.59 18.56
C ALA A 164 -3.01 -4.83 19.33
N ALA A 165 -4.10 -4.17 18.92
CA ALA A 165 -5.43 -4.37 19.47
C ALA A 165 -5.96 -5.81 19.31
N ASN A 166 -5.48 -6.56 18.31
CA ASN A 166 -5.85 -7.96 18.08
C ASN A 166 -5.04 -8.96 18.91
N ALA A 167 -3.88 -8.57 19.47
CA ALA A 167 -2.95 -9.50 20.12
C ALA A 167 -3.60 -10.31 21.26
N LYS A 168 -4.47 -9.68 22.05
CA LYS A 168 -5.19 -10.32 23.17
C LYS A 168 -6.29 -11.29 22.73
N HIS A 169 -6.61 -11.35 21.43
CA HIS A 169 -7.68 -12.16 20.87
C HIS A 169 -7.16 -13.37 20.07
N LEU A 170 -5.83 -13.54 20.00
CA LEU A 170 -5.22 -14.61 19.23
C LEU A 170 -5.46 -15.97 19.89
N MET A 171 -5.99 -16.90 19.10
CA MET A 171 -6.22 -18.30 19.47
C MET A 171 -5.66 -19.19 18.36
N LEU A 172 -4.34 -19.16 18.22
CA LEU A 172 -3.62 -19.85 17.14
C LEU A 172 -3.57 -21.35 17.39
N ARG A 173 -3.54 -22.14 16.32
CA ARG A 173 -3.22 -23.56 16.38
C ARG A 173 -1.83 -23.81 17.00
N GLU A 174 -1.69 -24.96 17.65
CA GLU A 174 -0.47 -25.31 18.41
C GLU A 174 0.79 -25.40 17.52
N ASP A 175 0.64 -25.79 16.25
CA ASP A 175 1.74 -25.85 15.29
C ASP A 175 2.34 -24.46 14.99
N VAL A 176 1.48 -23.45 14.84
CA VAL A 176 1.91 -22.05 14.68
C VAL A 176 2.59 -21.56 15.96
N VAL A 177 2.00 -21.85 17.11
CA VAL A 177 2.58 -21.46 18.41
C VAL A 177 3.95 -22.10 18.61
N GLN A 178 4.11 -23.37 18.24
CA GLN A 178 5.39 -24.07 18.34
C GLN A 178 6.43 -23.48 17.39
N ALA A 179 6.07 -23.18 16.14
CA ALA A 179 6.98 -22.52 15.20
C ALA A 179 7.42 -21.13 15.70
N VAL A 180 6.54 -20.39 16.37
CA VAL A 180 6.90 -19.11 17.00
C VAL A 180 7.86 -19.31 18.18
N ARG A 181 7.60 -20.30 19.05
CA ARG A 181 8.50 -20.64 20.17
C ARG A 181 9.89 -21.05 19.69
N ASP A 182 9.96 -21.78 18.58
CA ASP A 182 11.22 -22.25 17.98
C ASP A 182 11.91 -21.17 17.13
N GLY A 183 11.36 -19.96 17.07
CA GLY A 183 11.90 -18.83 16.31
C GLY A 183 11.82 -19.01 14.79
N GLN A 184 10.99 -19.95 14.32
CA GLN A 184 10.84 -20.25 12.90
C GLN A 184 9.77 -19.39 12.20
N PHE A 185 8.88 -18.77 12.97
CA PHE A 185 7.84 -17.87 12.50
C PHE A 185 7.61 -16.74 13.49
N HIS A 186 7.15 -15.57 13.05
CA HIS A 186 7.08 -14.38 13.89
C HIS A 186 5.73 -13.68 13.79
N ILE A 187 5.26 -13.09 14.90
CA ILE A 187 4.03 -12.29 14.92
C ILE A 187 4.38 -10.93 15.52
N TYR A 188 4.21 -9.88 14.71
CA TYR A 188 4.55 -8.51 15.09
C TYR A 188 3.27 -7.71 15.31
N ALA A 189 3.05 -7.28 16.55
CA ALA A 189 1.95 -6.40 16.90
C ALA A 189 2.40 -4.93 16.77
N VAL A 190 1.68 -4.14 15.98
CA VAL A 190 1.97 -2.70 15.78
C VAL A 190 0.76 -1.83 16.12
N GLU A 191 1.03 -0.66 16.67
CA GLU A 191 0.02 0.36 17.00
C GLU A 191 -0.09 1.44 15.91
N THR A 192 1.00 1.67 15.18
CA THR A 192 1.09 2.75 14.18
C THR A 192 1.67 2.27 12.85
N VAL A 193 1.35 3.01 11.80
CA VAL A 193 1.96 2.83 10.47
C VAL A 193 3.48 3.00 10.54
N ASP A 194 3.97 3.92 11.37
CA ASP A 194 5.40 4.20 11.50
C ASP A 194 6.17 2.98 12.05
N GLU A 195 5.62 2.27 13.03
CA GLU A 195 6.18 1.01 13.53
C GLU A 195 6.19 -0.09 12.46
N GLY A 196 5.08 -0.24 11.74
CA GLY A 196 4.96 -1.25 10.70
C GLY A 196 5.88 -1.01 9.53
N ILE A 197 5.97 0.22 9.01
CA ILE A 197 6.85 0.54 7.88
C ILE A 197 8.33 0.41 8.26
N ALA A 198 8.69 0.75 9.50
CA ALA A 198 10.05 0.57 10.00
C ALA A 198 10.45 -0.91 10.07
N LEU A 199 9.54 -1.76 10.58
CA LEU A 199 9.73 -3.20 10.59
C LEU A 199 9.87 -3.79 9.16
N LEU A 200 9.02 -3.35 8.24
CA LEU A 200 8.94 -3.89 6.88
C LEU A 200 10.12 -3.50 5.99
N THR A 201 10.70 -2.32 6.22
CA THR A 201 11.81 -1.78 5.40
C THR A 201 13.16 -1.86 6.10
N GLY A 202 13.19 -2.02 7.43
CA GLY A 202 14.40 -1.92 8.25
C GLY A 202 14.92 -0.50 8.43
N VAL A 203 14.13 0.52 8.09
CA VAL A 203 14.49 1.94 8.15
C VAL A 203 13.49 2.68 9.04
N GLU A 204 13.98 3.45 9.99
CA GLU A 204 13.13 4.28 10.87
C GLU A 204 12.17 5.18 10.06
N ALA A 205 10.91 5.25 10.48
CA ALA A 205 9.92 6.10 9.81
C ALA A 205 10.33 7.59 9.87
N GLY A 206 10.79 8.04 11.04
CA GLY A 206 11.21 9.41 11.32
C GLY A 206 10.03 10.33 11.63
N VAL A 207 10.16 11.14 12.68
CA VAL A 207 9.12 12.08 13.14
C VAL A 207 9.47 13.48 12.67
N ALA A 208 8.48 14.22 12.17
CA ALA A 208 8.67 15.60 11.76
C ALA A 208 9.07 16.49 12.96
N ASP A 209 10.00 17.42 12.73
CA ASP A 209 10.31 18.47 13.68
C ASP A 209 9.24 19.59 13.66
N SER A 210 9.48 20.66 14.42
CA SER A 210 8.56 21.81 14.48
C SER A 210 8.40 22.57 13.17
N GLU A 211 9.33 22.37 12.21
CA GLU A 211 9.32 22.99 10.90
C GLU A 211 8.74 22.06 9.82
N GLY A 212 8.34 20.84 10.19
CA GLY A 212 7.78 19.85 9.26
C GLY A 212 8.84 19.07 8.47
N ASN A 213 10.11 19.14 8.88
CA ASN A 213 11.19 18.38 8.25
C ASN A 213 11.37 17.02 8.94
N TYR A 214 11.67 16.00 8.15
CA TYR A 214 11.94 14.66 8.65
C TYR A 214 13.44 14.36 8.74
N PRO A 215 13.89 13.50 9.68
CA PRO A 215 15.28 13.11 9.81
C PRO A 215 15.86 12.51 8.53
N GLU A 216 17.10 12.86 8.20
CA GLU A 216 17.76 12.38 6.98
C GLU A 216 17.81 10.84 6.93
N GLY A 217 17.45 10.28 5.77
CA GLY A 217 17.49 8.85 5.53
C GLY A 217 16.26 8.08 6.02
N SER A 218 15.38 8.72 6.80
CA SER A 218 14.13 8.11 7.28
C SER A 218 13.14 7.84 6.14
N VAL A 219 12.16 6.97 6.37
CA VAL A 219 11.12 6.68 5.38
C VAL A 219 10.37 7.97 5.00
N ASN A 220 9.89 8.71 6.00
CA ASN A 220 9.08 9.90 5.79
C ASN A 220 9.88 11.02 5.10
N GLN A 221 11.18 11.13 5.35
CA GLN A 221 12.05 12.07 4.63
C GLN A 221 12.19 11.71 3.15
N ARG A 222 12.36 10.43 2.82
CA ARG A 222 12.44 9.97 1.43
C ARG A 222 11.14 10.21 0.68
N VAL A 223 10.00 9.94 1.33
CA VAL A 223 8.67 10.22 0.78
C VAL A 223 8.48 11.72 0.54
N GLN A 224 8.77 12.56 1.54
CA GLN A 224 8.65 14.00 1.41
C GLN A 224 9.53 14.52 0.27
N LYS A 225 10.80 14.09 0.21
CA LYS A 225 11.72 14.45 -0.86
C LYS A 225 11.16 14.09 -2.24
N ARG A 226 10.68 12.86 -2.43
CA ARG A 226 10.13 12.42 -3.73
C ARG A 226 8.90 13.24 -4.13
N LEU A 227 8.03 13.57 -3.17
CA LEU A 227 6.86 14.41 -3.43
C LEU A 227 7.23 15.85 -3.81
N LEU A 228 8.29 16.41 -3.20
CA LEU A 228 8.81 17.72 -3.55
C LEU A 228 9.41 17.73 -4.97
N GLU A 229 10.21 16.71 -5.31
CA GLU A 229 10.75 16.53 -6.67
C GLU A 229 9.63 16.48 -7.72
N MET A 230 8.58 15.67 -7.49
CA MET A 230 7.41 15.60 -8.38
C MET A 230 6.66 16.95 -8.50
N ALA A 231 6.73 17.80 -7.47
CA ALA A 231 6.08 19.11 -7.50
C ALA A 231 6.92 20.15 -8.26
N GLU A 232 8.24 20.06 -8.20
CA GLU A 232 9.17 20.91 -8.96
C GLU A 232 9.12 20.55 -10.44
N GLU A 233 9.24 19.27 -10.80
CA GLU A 233 9.14 18.79 -12.19
C GLU A 233 7.82 19.20 -12.87
N LYS A 234 6.74 19.37 -12.10
CA LYS A 234 5.46 19.85 -12.62
C LYS A 234 5.45 21.36 -12.85
N SER A 235 6.03 22.14 -11.93
CA SER A 235 6.14 23.60 -12.09
C SER A 235 6.92 23.94 -13.35
N ASP A 236 8.06 23.29 -13.56
CA ASP A 236 8.91 23.50 -14.73
C ASP A 236 8.15 23.18 -16.03
N ARG A 237 7.35 22.11 -16.04
CA ARG A 237 6.52 21.75 -17.21
C ARG A 237 5.38 22.72 -17.46
N ASP A 238 4.71 23.19 -16.41
CA ASP A 238 3.63 24.18 -16.55
C ASP A 238 4.21 25.51 -17.06
N GLU A 239 5.42 25.91 -16.63
CA GLU A 239 6.16 27.08 -17.13
C GLU A 239 6.61 26.94 -18.60
N GLU A 240 7.13 25.76 -19.02
CA GLU A 240 7.49 25.49 -20.42
C GLU A 240 6.25 25.51 -21.36
N GLU A 241 5.10 25.02 -20.89
CA GLU A 241 3.83 25.04 -21.64
C GLU A 241 3.29 26.48 -21.80
N ASP A 242 3.43 27.33 -20.77
CA ASP A 242 3.04 28.74 -20.81
C ASP A 242 3.99 29.57 -21.70
N GLU A 243 5.31 29.32 -21.68
CA GLU A 243 6.28 29.98 -22.58
C GLU A 243 6.08 29.58 -24.04
N CYS A 244 5.78 28.31 -24.34
CA CYS A 244 5.42 27.86 -25.68
C CYS A 244 4.07 28.41 -26.17
N GLY A 245 3.20 28.83 -25.26
CA GLY A 245 1.89 29.42 -25.56
C GLY A 245 1.95 30.89 -25.99
N ASP A 246 2.98 31.63 -25.57
CA ASP A 246 3.15 33.07 -25.88
C ASP A 246 3.95 33.30 -27.18
N ASP A 247 4.79 32.34 -27.59
CA ASP A 247 5.43 32.32 -28.91
C ASP A 247 4.47 31.80 -30.00
N GLY A 248 3.53 32.68 -30.39
CA GLY A 248 2.50 32.41 -31.39
C GLY A 248 3.00 31.71 -32.66
N CYS A 249 2.66 30.42 -32.80
CA CYS A 249 2.60 29.76 -34.10
C CYS A 249 1.38 30.27 -34.89
N GLY A 250 1.56 31.42 -35.55
CA GLY A 250 0.67 31.91 -36.58
C GLY A 250 0.89 31.20 -37.92
N GLY A 251 -0.19 30.61 -38.46
CA GLY A 251 -0.36 30.18 -39.86
C GLY A 251 -0.10 28.69 -40.10
N SER A 252 -0.91 27.93 -40.83
CA SER A 252 -2.01 28.22 -41.75
C SER A 252 -2.77 26.92 -42.00
N GLY A 253 -4.10 27.00 -42.18
CA GLY A 253 -4.98 25.84 -42.18
C GLY A 253 -4.89 24.87 -43.35
N SER A 254 -5.69 23.81 -43.23
CA SER A 254 -6.46 23.24 -44.33
C SER A 254 -7.62 22.44 -43.74
N ASP A 255 -8.81 22.76 -44.20
CA ASP A 255 -10.02 21.97 -44.04
C ASP A 255 -9.76 20.50 -44.36
N ALA A 256 -10.26 19.59 -43.51
CA ALA A 256 -10.51 18.21 -43.88
C ALA A 256 -11.78 17.74 -43.17
N ASP A 257 -12.86 17.99 -43.90
CA ASP A 257 -14.14 17.29 -43.87
C ASP A 257 -13.92 15.78 -43.63
N TYR A 258 -14.58 15.20 -42.63
CA TYR A 258 -14.82 13.76 -42.57
C TYR A 258 -16.24 13.50 -42.10
N THR A 259 -17.01 12.99 -43.05
CA THR A 259 -18.39 12.56 -42.99
C THR A 259 -18.60 11.41 -42.01
N ASP A 260 -19.83 11.38 -41.46
CA ASP A 260 -20.50 10.20 -40.92
C ASP A 260 -20.16 8.94 -41.70
N ASP A 261 -19.88 7.85 -40.98
CA ASP A 261 -20.35 6.52 -41.38
C ASP A 261 -20.50 5.64 -40.12
N GLU A 262 -21.76 5.27 -39.89
CA GLU A 262 -22.21 4.21 -39.00
C GLU A 262 -21.57 2.87 -39.37
N TRP A 263 -21.20 2.05 -38.37
CA TRP A 263 -21.41 0.59 -38.33
C TRP A 263 -21.43 0.08 -36.89
#